data_AF-A0A963FRR1-F1
#
_entry.id   AF-A0A963FRR1-F1
#
_cell.length_a   1.000
_cell.length_b   1.000
_cell.length_c   1.000
_cell.angle_alpha   90.00
_cell.angle_beta   90.00
_cell.angle_gamma   90.00
#
_symmetry.space_group_name_H-M   'P 1'
#
loop_
_entity.id
_entity.type
_entity.pdbx_description
1 polymer ?
#
loop_
_entity_poly.entity_id
_entity_poly.type
_entity_poly.pdbx_seq_one_letter_code
_entity_poly.pdbx_strand_id
1 'polypeptide(L)'
;MKEIVASDDLEIGMFVADLDRPWIDSPFLLQGFLIEDEETLDRLRGLCRYVSVDRTLSVGDAHRGRRIEDIASRVGESLQGRPRRAAVVDADDGTRMPDFLRILRTIRSGQLDDLSRFEDAGDRAPDRLAAHAQRIRDRTAVERELIEVAPRYQETGSALAHVLDDVKRDLVPDLGPLREGVEDMVRSVARNPDALLWLTRLKASHAGSYQHALHASVHMMIFGRSLGMGEEATQLLGLAGMLHDVGKLRLPERLLRKNRALTDLEYQIFKTHVDYSLAILRDSPQIPKPVLEVVERHHERFDGSGYPHGLAGDKIGMLSEIAGLVDSYSAMTNLREYRSVFSTHQALEDLIKLRDTRHRATLVDQFVQCIGIYPVGSLVELNTGEVAVVIGQHRVRRLKPRVMVLLAPDKTQNRYPPLLDLLYDPLTPAGEVYAIVRALPPDAHGIDPQEYYLG
;
A
#
# COMPACT_ATOMS: atom_id res chain seq x y z
N MET A 1 0.81 -22.37 -12.69
CA MET A 1 0.04 -22.97 -13.81
C MET A 1 -1.29 -23.34 -13.22
N LYS A 2 -2.38 -22.75 -13.71
CA LYS A 2 -3.72 -22.97 -13.17
C LYS A 2 -4.31 -24.24 -13.78
N GLU A 3 -4.74 -25.16 -12.93
CA GLU A 3 -5.39 -26.41 -13.33
C GLU A 3 -6.75 -26.50 -12.63
N ILE A 4 -7.75 -27.03 -13.31
CA ILE A 4 -9.05 -27.29 -12.69
C ILE A 4 -8.96 -28.63 -11.97
N VAL A 5 -9.18 -28.61 -10.65
CA VAL A 5 -9.14 -29.78 -9.77
C VAL A 5 -10.52 -29.97 -9.18
N ALA A 6 -11.02 -31.22 -9.16
CA ALA A 6 -12.27 -31.53 -8.50
C ALA A 6 -12.16 -31.26 -7.01
N SER A 7 -13.24 -30.81 -6.36
CA SER A 7 -13.22 -30.46 -4.94
C SER A 7 -12.82 -31.63 -4.04
N ASP A 8 -13.17 -32.86 -4.43
CA ASP A 8 -12.82 -34.09 -3.70
C ASP A 8 -11.31 -34.38 -3.75
N ASP A 9 -10.64 -34.00 -4.84
CA ASP A 9 -9.21 -34.20 -5.08
C ASP A 9 -8.34 -33.05 -4.51
N LEU A 10 -8.94 -32.12 -3.77
CA LEU A 10 -8.20 -31.07 -3.09
C LEU A 10 -7.43 -31.64 -1.89
N GLU A 11 -6.22 -31.13 -1.70
CA GLU A 11 -5.36 -31.49 -0.57
C GLU A 11 -4.88 -30.21 0.15
N ILE A 12 -4.59 -30.37 1.44
CA ILE A 12 -3.94 -29.32 2.23
C ILE A 12 -2.60 -28.98 1.57
N GLY A 13 -2.36 -27.69 1.35
CA GLY A 13 -1.23 -27.19 0.60
C GLY A 13 -1.56 -26.80 -0.85
N MET A 14 -2.76 -27.07 -1.38
CA MET A 14 -3.16 -26.54 -2.69
C MET A 14 -3.57 -25.07 -2.61
N PHE A 15 -3.14 -24.25 -3.58
CA PHE A 15 -3.55 -22.84 -3.68
C PHE A 15 -4.76 -22.71 -4.61
N VAL A 16 -5.92 -22.38 -4.04
CA VAL A 16 -7.17 -22.16 -4.78
C VAL A 16 -7.16 -20.75 -5.33
N ALA A 17 -6.97 -20.63 -6.65
CA ALA A 17 -6.93 -19.36 -7.38
C ALA A 17 -8.30 -18.88 -7.84
N ASP A 18 -9.26 -19.80 -8.06
CA ASP A 18 -10.64 -19.45 -8.43
C ASP A 18 -11.62 -20.56 -8.02
N LEU A 19 -12.88 -20.19 -7.76
CA LEU A 19 -13.96 -21.13 -7.46
C LEU A 19 -14.84 -21.36 -8.70
N ASP A 20 -15.62 -22.44 -8.72
CA ASP A 20 -16.66 -22.67 -9.76
C ASP A 20 -17.89 -21.75 -9.63
N ARG A 21 -17.83 -20.76 -8.74
CA ARG A 21 -18.91 -19.84 -8.37
C ARG A 21 -18.38 -18.48 -7.96
N PRO A 22 -19.24 -17.45 -7.94
CA PRO A 22 -18.87 -16.14 -7.42
C PRO A 22 -18.39 -16.21 -5.97
N TRP A 23 -17.23 -15.62 -5.69
CA TRP A 23 -16.64 -15.56 -4.35
C TRP A 23 -17.55 -14.92 -3.30
N ILE A 24 -18.43 -14.00 -3.73
CA ILE A 24 -19.43 -13.33 -2.90
C ILE A 24 -20.50 -14.26 -2.31
N ASP A 25 -20.73 -15.42 -2.95
CA ASP A 25 -21.67 -16.44 -2.48
C ASP A 25 -20.98 -17.52 -1.63
N SER A 26 -19.70 -17.30 -1.30
CA SER A 26 -18.88 -18.20 -0.50
C SER A 26 -18.51 -17.55 0.84
N PRO A 27 -18.28 -18.34 1.91
CA PRO A 27 -17.81 -17.83 3.19
C PRO A 27 -16.32 -17.42 3.18
N PHE A 28 -15.66 -17.48 2.02
CA PHE A 28 -14.25 -17.13 1.87
C PHE A 28 -14.09 -15.64 1.58
N LEU A 29 -13.36 -14.94 2.45
CA LEU A 29 -13.21 -13.47 2.43
C LEU A 29 -12.29 -12.93 1.33
N LEU A 30 -11.61 -13.79 0.57
CA LEU A 30 -10.57 -13.43 -0.41
C LEU A 30 -10.64 -14.31 -1.66
N GLN A 31 -10.45 -13.71 -2.84
CA GLN A 31 -10.15 -14.45 -4.08
C GLN A 31 -8.68 -14.88 -4.08
N GLY A 32 -8.44 -16.19 -3.98
CA GLY A 32 -7.09 -16.73 -3.94
C GLY A 32 -6.61 -17.03 -2.52
N PHE A 33 -6.57 -18.28 -2.10
CA PHE A 33 -6.03 -18.67 -0.79
C PHE A 33 -5.37 -20.05 -0.80
N LEU A 34 -4.45 -20.28 0.14
CA LEU A 34 -3.84 -21.59 0.37
C LEU A 34 -4.74 -22.41 1.29
N ILE A 35 -4.98 -23.68 0.97
CA ILE A 35 -5.67 -24.59 1.88
C ILE A 35 -4.69 -24.97 2.99
N GLU A 36 -4.85 -24.40 4.19
CA GLU A 36 -3.92 -24.58 5.31
C GLU A 36 -4.41 -25.58 6.36
N ASP A 37 -5.71 -25.89 6.35
CA ASP A 37 -6.36 -26.74 7.35
C ASP A 37 -7.51 -27.57 6.75
N GLU A 38 -7.91 -28.60 7.50
CA GLU A 38 -8.91 -29.58 7.09
C GLU A 38 -10.34 -29.00 7.11
N GLU A 39 -10.60 -27.99 7.95
CA GLU A 39 -11.88 -27.28 8.01
C GLU A 39 -12.15 -26.50 6.71
N THR A 40 -11.11 -25.84 6.19
CA THR A 40 -11.12 -25.12 4.91
C THR A 40 -11.32 -26.08 3.74
N LEU A 41 -10.69 -27.26 3.80
CA LEU A 41 -10.84 -28.32 2.81
C LEU A 41 -12.27 -28.87 2.76
N ASP A 42 -12.85 -29.18 3.93
CA ASP A 42 -14.22 -29.67 4.05
C ASP A 42 -15.24 -28.64 3.58
N ARG A 43 -14.99 -27.35 3.85
CA ARG A 43 -15.82 -26.25 3.32
C ARG A 43 -15.76 -26.17 1.80
N LEU A 44 -14.58 -26.29 1.21
CA LEU A 44 -14.41 -26.28 -0.25
C LEU A 44 -15.11 -27.48 -0.90
N ARG A 45 -15.02 -28.67 -0.30
CA ARG A 45 -15.71 -29.89 -0.73
C ARG A 45 -17.23 -29.79 -0.62
N GLY A 46 -17.73 -29.17 0.45
CA GLY A 46 -19.17 -28.96 0.65
C GLY A 46 -19.78 -27.88 -0.25
N LEU A 47 -18.96 -26.93 -0.72
CA LEU A 47 -19.44 -25.78 -1.48
C LEU A 47 -19.22 -25.93 -2.99
N CYS A 48 -18.03 -26.29 -3.46
CA CYS A 48 -17.67 -26.26 -4.88
C CYS A 48 -17.67 -27.68 -5.48
N ARG A 49 -17.90 -27.82 -6.79
CA ARG A 49 -17.69 -29.08 -7.53
C ARG A 49 -16.27 -29.20 -8.06
N TYR A 50 -15.67 -28.08 -8.44
CA TYR A 50 -14.27 -27.98 -8.84
C TYR A 50 -13.74 -26.58 -8.50
N VAL A 51 -12.43 -26.46 -8.41
CA VAL A 51 -11.74 -25.18 -8.20
C VAL A 51 -10.52 -25.07 -9.09
N SER A 52 -10.12 -23.86 -9.41
CA SER A 52 -8.88 -23.60 -10.14
C SER A 52 -7.72 -23.56 -9.15
N VAL A 53 -6.82 -24.53 -9.21
CA VAL A 53 -5.64 -24.62 -8.35
C VAL A 53 -4.42 -24.09 -9.08
N ASP A 54 -3.69 -23.17 -8.48
CA ASP A 54 -2.37 -22.77 -8.98
C ASP A 54 -1.27 -23.63 -8.36
N ARG A 55 -0.81 -24.63 -9.12
CA ARG A 55 0.27 -25.53 -8.68
C ARG A 55 1.60 -24.83 -8.38
N THR A 56 1.81 -23.62 -8.91
CA THR A 56 3.05 -22.86 -8.64
C THR A 56 3.02 -22.12 -7.30
N LEU A 57 1.83 -21.97 -6.72
CA LEU A 57 1.61 -21.38 -5.39
C LEU A 57 1.23 -22.43 -4.33
N SER A 58 0.99 -23.67 -4.77
CA SER A 58 0.72 -24.82 -3.91
C SER A 58 2.01 -25.35 -3.26
N VAL A 59 1.92 -25.83 -2.02
CA VAL A 59 3.06 -26.20 -1.15
C VAL A 59 2.88 -27.65 -0.66
N GLY A 60 3.91 -28.50 -0.79
CA GLY A 60 3.87 -29.92 -0.40
C GLY A 60 4.59 -30.84 -1.40
N ASP A 61 5.16 -31.96 -0.91
CA ASP A 61 6.01 -32.86 -1.71
C ASP A 61 5.27 -33.56 -2.87
N ALA A 62 3.94 -33.68 -2.80
CA ALA A 62 3.11 -34.33 -3.83
C ALA A 62 2.79 -33.45 -5.06
N HIS A 63 3.12 -32.15 -5.05
CA HIS A 63 2.64 -31.21 -6.08
C HIS A 63 3.76 -30.46 -6.83
N ARG A 64 5.01 -30.82 -6.57
CA ARG A 64 6.19 -30.26 -7.25
C ARG A 64 6.43 -30.97 -8.59
N GLY A 65 6.38 -30.24 -9.70
CA GLY A 65 6.79 -30.76 -11.01
C GLY A 65 8.20 -31.35 -10.97
N ARG A 66 8.29 -32.65 -11.31
CA ARG A 66 9.44 -33.55 -11.55
C ARG A 66 10.87 -33.06 -11.17
N ARG A 67 11.39 -33.75 -10.15
CA ARG A 67 12.76 -34.23 -9.79
C ARG A 67 13.93 -33.24 -9.69
N ILE A 68 14.26 -32.94 -8.43
CA ILE A 68 15.59 -32.54 -7.92
C ILE A 68 16.28 -33.79 -7.29
N GLU A 69 16.22 -34.95 -7.96
CA GLU A 69 16.85 -36.18 -7.43
C GLU A 69 18.34 -36.33 -7.81
N ASP A 70 18.88 -35.48 -8.69
CA ASP A 70 20.29 -35.57 -9.10
C ASP A 70 21.27 -34.72 -8.27
N ILE A 71 20.79 -33.97 -7.27
CA ILE A 71 21.67 -33.11 -6.43
C ILE A 71 21.90 -33.71 -5.03
N ALA A 72 20.98 -34.58 -4.56
CA ALA A 72 21.04 -35.17 -3.22
C ALA A 72 22.16 -36.22 -3.03
N SER A 73 22.82 -36.66 -4.09
CA SER A 73 23.92 -37.63 -4.01
C SER A 73 25.31 -37.02 -3.75
N ARG A 74 25.44 -35.69 -3.65
CA ARG A 74 26.75 -35.01 -3.48
C ARG A 74 26.98 -34.29 -2.15
N VAL A 75 26.02 -34.29 -1.21
CA VAL A 75 26.19 -33.58 0.08
C VAL A 75 25.69 -34.43 1.25
N GLY A 76 25.93 -35.74 1.20
CA GLY A 76 25.52 -36.72 2.21
C GLY A 76 26.46 -36.90 3.41
N GLU A 77 27.56 -36.14 3.51
CA GLU A 77 28.55 -36.33 4.57
C GLU A 77 29.03 -34.99 5.14
N SER A 78 28.17 -34.29 5.86
CA SER A 78 28.55 -33.47 7.02
C SER A 78 27.29 -32.81 7.54
N LEU A 79 26.90 -33.17 8.76
CA LEU A 79 26.05 -32.45 9.73
C LEU A 79 25.25 -33.46 10.58
N GLN A 80 25.96 -34.38 11.24
CA GLN A 80 25.56 -34.77 12.59
C GLN A 80 25.98 -33.62 13.52
N GLY A 81 25.03 -32.78 13.93
CA GLY A 81 25.35 -31.64 14.79
C GLY A 81 24.14 -30.82 15.25
N ARG A 82 23.61 -31.18 16.43
CA ARG A 82 22.79 -30.42 17.40
C ARG A 82 21.46 -29.77 16.94
N PRO A 83 20.44 -29.73 17.82
CA PRO A 83 19.16 -29.08 17.51
C PRO A 83 19.39 -27.58 17.25
N ARG A 84 18.94 -27.10 16.09
CA ARG A 84 18.90 -25.67 15.76
C ARG A 84 17.88 -24.99 16.68
N ARG A 85 18.37 -24.19 17.63
CA ARG A 85 17.60 -23.10 18.22
C ARG A 85 16.99 -22.30 17.08
N ALA A 86 15.68 -22.09 17.12
CA ALA A 86 15.06 -21.01 16.38
C ALA A 86 15.88 -19.75 16.65
N ALA A 87 16.30 -19.05 15.60
CA ALA A 87 16.82 -17.71 15.75
C ALA A 87 15.67 -16.85 16.27
N VAL A 88 15.51 -16.84 17.59
CA VAL A 88 15.24 -15.59 18.30
C VAL A 88 16.27 -14.65 17.70
N VAL A 89 15.82 -13.70 16.87
CA VAL A 89 16.62 -12.52 16.56
C VAL A 89 17.11 -12.08 17.92
N ASP A 90 18.42 -12.18 18.18
CA ASP A 90 19.01 -11.81 19.46
C ASP A 90 18.27 -10.56 19.92
N ALA A 91 17.61 -10.68 21.08
CA ALA A 91 17.04 -9.54 21.74
C ALA A 91 18.20 -8.56 21.85
N ASP A 92 18.21 -7.55 20.98
CA ASP A 92 19.00 -6.37 21.19
C ASP A 92 18.65 -5.96 22.61
N ASP A 93 19.67 -5.97 23.48
CA ASP A 93 19.58 -5.78 24.91
C ASP A 93 18.48 -4.73 25.18
N GLY A 94 17.42 -5.14 25.90
CA GLY A 94 16.11 -4.48 26.04
C GLY A 94 16.15 -3.11 26.73
N THR A 95 17.07 -2.29 26.26
CA THR A 95 17.68 -1.11 26.85
C THR A 95 17.79 -0.01 25.78
N ARG A 96 17.67 -0.35 24.47
CA ARG A 96 17.68 0.61 23.36
C ARG A 96 16.42 0.54 22.50
N MET A 97 15.98 1.71 22.04
CA MET A 97 14.84 1.87 21.14
C MET A 97 15.22 1.36 19.74
N PRO A 98 14.38 0.55 19.06
CA PRO A 98 14.65 0.05 17.72
C PRO A 98 15.05 1.14 16.73
N ASP A 99 16.05 0.87 15.88
CA ASP A 99 16.56 1.86 14.91
C ASP A 99 15.49 2.38 13.96
N PHE A 100 14.52 1.55 13.59
CA PHE A 100 13.35 1.98 12.81
C PHE A 100 12.58 3.13 13.47
N LEU A 101 12.33 3.07 14.78
CA LEU A 101 11.66 4.14 15.52
C LEU A 101 12.49 5.42 15.57
N ARG A 102 13.81 5.27 15.73
CA ARG A 102 14.73 6.40 15.73
C ARG A 102 14.73 7.12 14.37
N ILE A 103 14.74 6.37 13.27
CA ILE A 103 14.63 6.90 11.89
C ILE A 103 13.33 7.68 11.71
N LEU A 104 12.16 7.10 12.06
CA LEU A 104 10.87 7.78 11.91
C LEU A 104 10.79 9.08 12.74
N ARG A 105 11.33 9.06 13.97
CA ARG A 105 11.39 10.25 14.83
C ARG A 105 12.25 11.37 14.22
N THR A 106 13.42 11.03 13.68
CA THR A 106 14.31 11.99 13.00
C THR A 106 13.65 12.60 11.75
N ILE A 107 12.93 11.80 10.97
CA ILE A 107 12.19 12.29 9.78
C ILE A 107 11.11 13.30 10.19
N ARG A 108 10.36 13.02 11.26
CA ARG A 108 9.29 13.93 11.71
C ARG A 108 9.84 15.21 12.34
N SER A 109 10.92 15.13 13.12
CA SER A 109 11.55 16.33 13.72
C SER A 109 12.16 17.27 12.66
N GLY A 110 12.25 16.83 11.41
CA GLY A 110 12.82 17.60 10.31
C GLY A 110 14.34 17.60 10.30
N GLN A 111 14.98 16.82 11.19
CA GLN A 111 16.43 16.71 11.30
C GLN A 111 16.99 15.70 10.29
N LEU A 112 16.67 15.87 9.01
CA LEU A 112 17.02 14.90 7.97
C LEU A 112 18.53 14.69 7.81
N ASP A 113 19.35 15.71 8.14
CA ASP A 113 20.81 15.61 8.13
C ASP A 113 21.35 14.54 9.10
N ASP A 114 20.60 14.26 10.17
CA ASP A 114 20.97 13.25 11.18
C ASP A 114 20.65 11.81 10.74
N LEU A 115 19.98 11.61 9.59
CA LEU A 115 19.64 10.27 9.08
C LEU A 115 20.87 9.47 8.62
N SER A 116 21.93 10.16 8.21
CA SER A 116 23.23 9.56 7.86
C SER A 116 23.82 8.70 8.98
N ARG A 117 23.45 8.95 10.25
CA ARG A 117 23.90 8.18 11.41
C ARG A 117 23.33 6.76 11.49
N PHE A 118 22.35 6.43 10.63
CA PHE A 118 21.67 5.13 10.62
C PHE A 118 22.03 4.26 9.40
N GLU A 119 22.99 4.68 8.58
CA GLU A 119 23.37 3.98 7.34
C GLU A 119 23.86 2.53 7.59
N ASP A 120 24.44 2.26 8.76
CA ASP A 120 24.98 0.95 9.16
C ASP A 120 23.94 -0.02 9.77
N ALA A 121 22.72 0.43 10.07
CA ALA A 121 21.72 -0.38 10.80
C ALA A 121 21.03 -1.48 9.95
N GLY A 122 21.24 -1.48 8.64
CA GLY A 122 20.39 -2.22 7.68
C GLY A 122 20.89 -3.59 7.19
N ASP A 123 22.04 -4.10 7.63
CA ASP A 123 22.75 -5.16 6.90
C ASP A 123 22.44 -6.61 7.36
N ARG A 124 21.21 -6.90 7.77
CA ARG A 124 20.75 -8.28 8.03
C ARG A 124 19.60 -8.68 7.12
N ALA A 125 19.86 -8.74 5.81
CA ALA A 125 19.02 -9.50 4.90
C ALA A 125 19.37 -11.00 5.01
N PRO A 126 18.42 -11.91 5.31
CA PRO A 126 18.68 -13.33 5.16
C PRO A 126 18.67 -13.68 3.67
N ASP A 127 19.86 -13.75 3.10
CA ASP A 127 20.04 -14.24 1.74
C ASP A 127 20.08 -15.77 1.74
N ARG A 128 19.52 -16.34 0.66
CA ARG A 128 19.49 -17.77 0.24
C ARG A 128 18.25 -18.58 0.61
N LEU A 129 17.27 -18.58 -0.30
CA LEU A 129 16.79 -19.77 -1.05
C LEU A 129 15.73 -19.35 -2.10
N ALA A 130 15.72 -20.06 -3.24
CA ALA A 130 14.74 -20.02 -4.34
C ALA A 130 14.82 -18.88 -5.38
N ALA A 131 15.72 -19.09 -6.34
CA ALA A 131 15.73 -18.47 -7.66
C ALA A 131 14.62 -19.06 -8.56
N HIS A 132 13.39 -18.52 -8.50
CA HIS A 132 12.48 -18.49 -9.67
C HIS A 132 11.28 -17.51 -9.64
N ALA A 133 11.12 -16.67 -8.60
CA ALA A 133 10.13 -15.59 -8.60
C ALA A 133 10.81 -14.24 -8.83
N GLN A 134 11.11 -13.89 -10.09
CA GLN A 134 11.53 -12.54 -10.46
C GLN A 134 10.36 -11.85 -11.15
N ARG A 135 9.78 -10.83 -10.49
CA ARG A 135 9.40 -9.58 -11.16
C ARG A 135 9.04 -8.42 -10.24
N ILE A 136 8.67 -8.64 -8.96
CA ILE A 136 8.48 -7.53 -8.00
C ILE A 136 8.90 -7.97 -6.59
N ARG A 137 10.21 -8.02 -6.32
CA ARG A 137 10.73 -8.12 -4.94
C ARG A 137 11.21 -6.75 -4.52
N ASP A 138 10.97 -6.39 -3.26
CA ASP A 138 11.58 -5.21 -2.68
C ASP A 138 13.08 -5.47 -2.56
N ARG A 139 13.87 -4.54 -3.09
CA ARG A 139 15.32 -4.67 -3.25
C ARG A 139 16.08 -4.18 -2.01
N THR A 140 15.39 -3.45 -1.14
CA THR A 140 15.96 -2.77 0.03
C THR A 140 15.00 -2.90 1.21
N ALA A 141 15.55 -3.01 2.43
CA ALA A 141 14.77 -2.91 3.67
C ALA A 141 14.11 -1.53 3.80
N VAL A 142 12.94 -1.46 4.43
CA VAL A 142 12.15 -0.21 4.54
C VAL A 142 12.90 0.86 5.33
N GLU A 143 13.65 0.45 6.36
CA GLU A 143 14.48 1.29 7.22
C GLU A 143 15.53 2.06 6.38
N ARG A 144 16.25 1.34 5.52
CA ARG A 144 17.28 1.91 4.65
C ARG A 144 16.69 2.77 3.54
N GLU A 145 15.58 2.33 2.95
CA GLU A 145 14.91 3.12 1.92
C GLU A 145 14.36 4.44 2.50
N LEU A 146 13.84 4.44 3.73
CA LEU A 146 13.37 5.66 4.40
C LEU A 146 14.47 6.71 4.57
N ILE A 147 15.68 6.29 4.95
CA ILE A 147 16.85 7.17 5.05
C ILE A 147 17.14 7.81 3.69
N GLU A 148 17.09 7.02 2.62
CA GLU A 148 17.45 7.47 1.27
C GLU A 148 16.38 8.40 0.65
N VAL A 149 15.09 8.09 0.83
CA VAL A 149 14.00 8.80 0.14
C VAL A 149 13.46 10.00 0.92
N ALA A 150 13.64 10.07 2.24
CA ALA A 150 13.06 11.16 3.05
C ALA A 150 13.49 12.57 2.61
N PRO A 151 14.78 12.85 2.31
CA PRO A 151 15.21 14.15 1.79
C PRO A 151 14.55 14.49 0.44
N ARG A 152 14.58 13.53 -0.50
CA ARG A 152 13.99 13.69 -1.84
C ARG A 152 12.48 13.92 -1.80
N TYR A 153 11.78 13.23 -0.90
CA TYR A 153 10.35 13.44 -0.68
C TYR A 153 10.06 14.86 -0.19
N GLN A 154 10.88 15.40 0.72
CA GLN A 154 10.74 16.77 1.20
C GLN A 154 11.07 17.82 0.12
N GLU A 155 12.12 17.58 -0.66
CA GLU A 155 12.50 18.42 -1.81
C GLU A 155 11.39 18.43 -2.87
N THR A 156 10.81 17.27 -3.17
CA THR A 156 9.68 17.13 -4.10
C THR A 156 8.45 17.89 -3.59
N GLY A 157 8.16 17.80 -2.29
CA GLY A 157 7.09 18.59 -1.67
C GLY A 157 7.33 20.09 -1.78
N SER A 158 8.57 20.55 -1.61
CA SER A 158 8.96 21.95 -1.77
C SER A 158 8.85 22.41 -3.22
N ALA A 159 9.27 21.58 -4.18
CA ALA A 159 9.12 21.85 -5.61
C ALA A 159 7.63 21.98 -5.99
N LEU A 160 6.77 21.09 -5.48
CA LEU A 160 5.32 21.19 -5.67
C LEU A 160 4.78 22.48 -5.08
N ALA A 161 5.21 22.88 -3.87
CA ALA A 161 4.78 24.12 -3.26
C ALA A 161 5.16 25.35 -4.10
N HIS A 162 6.35 25.39 -4.70
CA HIS A 162 6.75 26.45 -5.62
C HIS A 162 5.90 26.48 -6.88
N VAL A 163 5.65 25.32 -7.51
CA VAL A 163 4.75 25.21 -8.69
C VAL A 163 3.36 25.78 -8.37
N LEU A 164 2.80 25.46 -7.21
CA LEU A 164 1.49 25.96 -6.82
C LEU A 164 1.49 27.46 -6.50
N ASP A 165 2.60 28.02 -6.00
CA ASP A 165 2.77 29.47 -5.78
C ASP A 165 2.89 30.22 -7.10
N ASP A 166 3.67 29.72 -8.06
CA ASP A 166 3.76 30.27 -9.42
C ASP A 166 2.38 30.33 -10.08
N VAL A 167 1.62 29.24 -10.00
CA VAL A 167 0.25 29.17 -10.55
C VAL A 167 -0.67 30.19 -9.88
N LYS A 168 -0.58 30.39 -8.56
CA LYS A 168 -1.37 31.41 -7.84
C LYS A 168 -1.02 32.83 -8.26
N ARG A 169 0.20 33.05 -8.73
CA ARG A 169 0.73 34.36 -9.17
C ARG A 169 0.61 34.59 -10.68
N ASP A 170 -0.10 33.72 -11.40
CA ASP A 170 -0.23 33.79 -12.86
C ASP A 170 1.12 33.67 -13.61
N LEU A 171 2.10 32.99 -12.99
CA LEU A 171 3.38 32.69 -13.61
C LEU A 171 3.34 31.32 -14.30
N VAL A 172 4.17 31.12 -15.31
CA VAL A 172 4.40 29.81 -15.93
C VAL A 172 5.27 28.99 -14.97
N PRO A 173 4.77 27.90 -14.38
CA PRO A 173 5.53 27.13 -13.40
C PRO A 173 6.67 26.36 -14.08
N ASP A 174 7.84 26.34 -13.44
CA ASP A 174 8.92 25.43 -13.81
C ASP A 174 8.67 24.04 -13.19
N LEU A 175 8.55 23.03 -14.05
CA LEU A 175 8.21 21.68 -13.64
C LEU A 175 9.43 20.75 -13.63
N GLY A 176 10.62 21.25 -14.01
CA GLY A 176 11.86 20.49 -14.01
C GLY A 176 12.14 19.85 -12.66
N PRO A 177 12.23 20.63 -11.56
CA PRO A 177 12.48 20.10 -10.21
C PRO A 177 11.39 19.12 -9.75
N LEU A 178 10.13 19.36 -10.11
CA LEU A 178 9.02 18.46 -9.77
C LEU A 178 9.16 17.10 -10.48
N ARG A 179 9.51 17.11 -11.77
CA ARG A 179 9.75 15.90 -12.55
C ARG A 179 10.91 15.08 -12.00
N GLU A 180 12.02 15.72 -11.68
CA GLU A 180 13.20 15.06 -11.09
C GLU A 180 12.84 14.40 -9.75
N GLY A 181 12.11 15.12 -8.88
CA GLY A 181 11.60 14.58 -7.63
C GLY A 181 10.69 13.36 -7.82
N VAL A 182 9.78 13.40 -8.80
CA VAL A 182 8.95 12.24 -9.15
C VAL A 182 9.79 11.07 -9.65
N GLU A 183 10.79 11.29 -10.50
CA GLU A 183 11.70 10.23 -10.99
C GLU A 183 12.40 9.52 -9.83
N ASP A 184 12.88 10.28 -8.85
CA ASP A 184 13.52 9.75 -7.65
C ASP A 184 12.56 8.95 -6.77
N MET A 185 11.33 9.44 -6.59
CA MET A 185 10.29 8.69 -5.89
C MET A 185 9.89 7.40 -6.62
N VAL A 186 9.83 7.39 -7.95
CA VAL A 186 9.55 6.17 -8.74
C VAL A 186 10.65 5.13 -8.52
N ARG A 187 11.92 5.55 -8.53
CA ARG A 187 13.06 4.66 -8.21
C ARG A 187 12.95 4.11 -6.79
N SER A 188 12.52 4.94 -5.83
CA SER A 188 12.26 4.51 -4.46
C SER A 188 11.13 3.48 -4.37
N VAL A 189 9.98 3.75 -5.00
CA VAL A 189 8.84 2.81 -5.08
C VAL A 189 9.27 1.48 -5.70
N ALA A 190 10.13 1.51 -6.72
CA ALA A 190 10.68 0.32 -7.34
C ALA A 190 11.49 -0.54 -6.35
N ARG A 191 12.31 0.10 -5.49
CA ARG A 191 13.11 -0.55 -4.46
C ARG A 191 12.27 -1.01 -3.27
N ASN A 192 11.47 -0.12 -2.68
CA ASN A 192 10.56 -0.44 -1.60
C ASN A 192 9.43 0.62 -1.49
N PRO A 193 8.17 0.28 -1.80
CA PRO A 193 7.05 1.21 -1.76
C PRO A 193 6.58 1.57 -0.35
N ASP A 194 6.88 0.74 0.66
CA ASP A 194 6.43 0.96 2.03
C ASP A 194 7.07 2.23 2.61
N ALA A 195 8.29 2.57 2.17
CA ALA A 195 8.99 3.78 2.61
C ALA A 195 8.22 5.07 2.25
N LEU A 196 7.71 5.20 1.02
CA LEU A 196 6.91 6.36 0.65
C LEU A 196 5.54 6.37 1.34
N LEU A 197 4.90 5.21 1.53
CA LEU A 197 3.66 5.13 2.31
C LEU A 197 3.87 5.65 3.74
N TRP A 198 4.98 5.27 4.36
CA TRP A 198 5.37 5.79 5.66
C TRP A 198 5.53 7.31 5.68
N LEU A 199 6.22 7.89 4.70
CA LEU A 199 6.44 9.33 4.62
C LEU A 199 5.14 10.11 4.43
N THR A 200 4.21 9.62 3.61
CA THR A 200 2.88 10.23 3.46
C THR A 200 2.12 10.27 4.78
N ARG A 201 2.23 9.21 5.60
CA ARG A 201 1.56 9.16 6.92
C ARG A 201 2.22 10.07 7.95
N LEU A 202 3.55 10.04 8.06
CA LEU A 202 4.28 10.81 9.09
C LEU A 202 4.11 12.32 8.94
N LYS A 203 4.01 12.82 7.71
CA LYS A 203 3.89 14.26 7.44
C LYS A 203 2.45 14.76 7.47
N ALA A 204 1.44 13.89 7.66
CA ALA A 204 0.02 14.26 7.75
C ALA A 204 -0.31 15.27 8.87
N SER A 205 0.58 15.41 9.86
CA SER A 205 0.38 16.27 11.02
C SER A 205 0.73 17.75 10.80
N HIS A 206 1.25 18.14 9.63
CA HIS A 206 1.59 19.53 9.32
C HIS A 206 0.82 19.98 8.08
N ALA A 207 -0.35 20.60 8.28
CA ALA A 207 -1.32 20.99 7.26
C ALA A 207 -0.73 21.90 6.17
N GLY A 208 -0.15 21.29 5.13
CA GLY A 208 0.27 21.95 3.91
C GLY A 208 -0.81 21.82 2.82
N SER A 209 -1.12 22.91 2.12
CA SER A 209 -2.14 22.95 1.05
C SER A 209 -1.90 22.01 -0.15
N TYR A 210 -0.74 21.35 -0.22
CA TYR A 210 -0.31 20.48 -1.32
C TYR A 210 -0.19 19.00 -0.94
N GLN A 211 -0.40 18.68 0.34
CA GLN A 211 -0.17 17.34 0.84
C GLN A 211 -1.09 16.28 0.21
N HIS A 212 -2.33 16.66 -0.09
CA HIS A 212 -3.27 15.79 -0.79
C HIS A 212 -2.73 15.35 -2.16
N ALA A 213 -2.16 16.28 -2.94
CA ALA A 213 -1.62 15.99 -4.26
C ALA A 213 -0.38 15.08 -4.18
N LEU A 214 0.49 15.29 -3.17
CA LEU A 214 1.63 14.41 -2.91
C LEU A 214 1.19 13.00 -2.50
N HIS A 215 0.15 12.88 -1.66
CA HIS A 215 -0.40 11.59 -1.25
C HIS A 215 -1.02 10.85 -2.44
N ALA A 216 -1.82 11.54 -3.25
CA ALA A 216 -2.43 10.97 -4.45
C ALA A 216 -1.34 10.44 -5.41
N SER A 217 -0.29 11.24 -5.64
CA SER A 217 0.88 10.84 -6.43
C SER A 217 1.52 9.54 -5.93
N VAL A 218 1.81 9.44 -4.64
CA VAL A 218 2.40 8.22 -4.04
C VAL A 218 1.49 7.01 -4.22
N HIS A 219 0.19 7.14 -3.98
CA HIS A 219 -0.75 6.03 -4.16
C HIS A 219 -0.85 5.60 -5.63
N MET A 220 -0.89 6.55 -6.57
CA MET A 220 -0.91 6.23 -8.00
C MET A 220 0.38 5.51 -8.44
N MET A 221 1.56 5.95 -8.00
CA MET A 221 2.83 5.28 -8.32
C MET A 221 2.90 3.86 -7.74
N ILE A 222 2.54 3.69 -6.48
CA ILE A 222 2.57 2.38 -5.82
C ILE A 222 1.58 1.43 -6.48
N PHE A 223 0.38 1.92 -6.82
CA PHE A 223 -0.61 1.11 -7.50
C PHE A 223 -0.16 0.74 -8.91
N GLY A 224 0.37 1.70 -9.69
CA GLY A 224 0.97 1.45 -10.99
C GLY A 224 2.06 0.37 -10.95
N ARG A 225 3.00 0.45 -9.99
CA ARG A 225 3.99 -0.60 -9.75
C ARG A 225 3.34 -1.93 -9.41
N SER A 226 2.30 -1.94 -8.57
CA SER A 226 1.63 -3.18 -8.17
C SER A 226 0.96 -3.91 -9.34
N LEU A 227 0.50 -3.15 -10.34
CA LEU A 227 -0.04 -3.66 -11.61
C LEU A 227 1.05 -4.10 -12.60
N GLY A 228 2.33 -3.96 -12.23
CA GLY A 228 3.47 -4.31 -13.09
C GLY A 228 3.78 -3.27 -14.17
N MET A 229 3.32 -2.03 -14.00
CA MET A 229 3.67 -0.94 -14.92
C MET A 229 5.17 -0.62 -14.86
N GLY A 230 5.75 -0.24 -16.00
CA GLY A 230 7.14 0.20 -16.09
C GLY A 230 7.36 1.55 -15.40
N GLU A 231 8.63 1.93 -15.25
CA GLU A 231 9.03 3.19 -14.60
C GLU A 231 8.44 4.42 -15.31
N GLU A 232 8.42 4.43 -16.65
CA GLU A 232 7.85 5.53 -17.44
C GLU A 232 6.36 5.76 -17.13
N ALA A 233 5.53 4.70 -17.19
CA ALA A 233 4.11 4.80 -16.87
C ALA A 233 3.87 5.19 -15.39
N THR A 234 4.72 4.70 -14.49
CA THR A 234 4.67 5.05 -13.06
C THR A 234 5.05 6.52 -12.82
N GLN A 235 6.01 7.05 -13.58
CA GLN A 235 6.39 8.46 -13.54
C GLN A 235 5.26 9.35 -14.05
N LEU A 236 4.56 8.96 -15.13
CA LEU A 236 3.39 9.68 -15.63
C LEU A 236 2.29 9.74 -14.56
N LEU A 237 2.03 8.63 -13.86
CA LEU A 237 1.10 8.57 -12.73
C LEU A 237 1.52 9.47 -11.56
N GLY A 238 2.82 9.46 -11.21
CA GLY A 238 3.36 10.32 -10.16
C GLY A 238 3.17 11.80 -10.47
N LEU A 239 3.50 12.22 -11.70
CA LEU A 239 3.35 13.61 -12.12
C LEU A 239 1.87 14.03 -12.22
N ALA A 240 1.01 13.16 -12.78
CA ALA A 240 -0.42 13.42 -12.85
C ALA A 240 -1.05 13.51 -11.45
N GLY A 241 -0.67 12.65 -10.51
CA GLY A 241 -1.17 12.69 -9.14
C GLY A 241 -0.88 14.02 -8.43
N MET A 242 0.24 14.67 -8.76
CA MET A 242 0.57 15.99 -8.21
C MET A 242 -0.20 17.16 -8.84
N LEU A 243 -0.60 17.01 -10.10
CA LEU A 243 -1.04 18.13 -10.94
C LEU A 243 -2.50 18.07 -11.39
N HIS A 244 -3.17 16.91 -11.28
CA HIS A 244 -4.55 16.71 -11.78
C HIS A 244 -5.55 17.74 -11.27
N ASP A 245 -5.32 18.26 -10.06
CA ASP A 245 -6.20 19.17 -9.35
C ASP A 245 -5.69 20.62 -9.25
N VAL A 246 -4.61 20.97 -9.96
CA VAL A 246 -3.98 22.30 -9.84
C VAL A 246 -4.95 23.45 -10.17
N GLY A 247 -5.91 23.21 -11.05
CA GLY A 247 -6.97 24.14 -11.41
C GLY A 247 -7.94 24.47 -10.27
N LYS A 248 -7.98 23.70 -9.17
CA LYS A 248 -8.76 24.04 -7.98
C LYS A 248 -8.30 25.39 -7.39
N LEU A 249 -7.06 25.80 -7.62
CA LEU A 249 -6.54 27.12 -7.23
C LEU A 249 -7.27 28.29 -7.88
N ARG A 250 -7.98 28.06 -9.00
CA ARG A 250 -8.77 29.07 -9.71
C ARG A 250 -10.23 29.11 -9.27
N LEU A 251 -10.66 28.17 -8.43
CA LEU A 251 -12.03 28.11 -7.95
C LEU A 251 -12.24 29.05 -6.75
N PRO A 252 -13.47 29.58 -6.55
CA PRO A 252 -13.78 30.39 -5.38
C PRO A 252 -13.54 29.62 -4.08
N GLU A 253 -12.82 30.22 -3.13
CA GLU A 253 -12.46 29.58 -1.86
C GLU A 253 -13.69 29.09 -1.06
N ARG A 254 -14.82 29.82 -1.14
CA ARG A 254 -16.10 29.42 -0.53
C ARG A 254 -16.63 28.07 -1.02
N LEU A 255 -16.26 27.67 -2.24
CA LEU A 255 -16.64 26.41 -2.85
C LEU A 255 -15.76 25.28 -2.31
N LEU A 256 -14.45 25.53 -2.19
CA LEU A 256 -13.45 24.57 -1.72
C LEU A 256 -13.60 24.26 -0.22
N ARG A 257 -13.95 25.26 0.60
CA ARG A 257 -14.11 25.12 2.06
C ARG A 257 -15.51 24.65 2.49
N LYS A 258 -16.36 24.21 1.56
CA LYS A 258 -17.76 23.93 1.85
C LYS A 258 -17.93 22.53 2.46
N ASN A 259 -18.37 22.47 3.72
CA ASN A 259 -18.59 21.21 4.46
C ASN A 259 -19.98 20.59 4.26
N ARG A 260 -20.73 21.00 3.22
CA ARG A 260 -22.05 20.47 2.88
C ARG A 260 -22.12 20.18 1.39
N ALA A 261 -23.07 19.36 0.96
CA ALA A 261 -23.27 19.05 -0.45
C ALA A 261 -23.31 20.33 -1.32
N LEU A 262 -22.63 20.27 -2.47
CA LEU A 262 -22.70 21.31 -3.49
C LEU A 262 -24.09 21.29 -4.13
N THR A 263 -24.62 22.47 -4.40
CA THR A 263 -25.79 22.62 -5.29
C THR A 263 -25.40 22.27 -6.72
N ASP A 264 -26.37 22.01 -7.59
CA ASP A 264 -26.09 21.68 -9.00
C ASP A 264 -25.26 22.75 -9.69
N LEU A 265 -25.57 24.03 -9.48
CA LEU A 265 -24.81 25.15 -10.04
C LEU A 265 -23.38 25.19 -9.51
N GLU A 266 -23.20 25.03 -8.21
CA GLU A 266 -21.87 24.96 -7.60
C GLU A 266 -21.08 23.75 -8.10
N TYR A 267 -21.74 22.62 -8.33
CA TYR A 267 -21.11 21.44 -8.89
C TYR A 267 -20.68 21.67 -10.35
N GLN A 268 -21.47 22.38 -11.17
CA GLN A 268 -21.03 22.78 -12.51
C GLN A 268 -19.80 23.69 -12.46
N ILE A 269 -19.77 24.66 -11.53
CA ILE A 269 -18.57 25.50 -11.31
C ILE A 269 -17.40 24.66 -10.82
N PHE A 270 -17.63 23.69 -9.93
CA PHE A 270 -16.57 22.83 -9.41
C PHE A 270 -15.89 22.04 -10.52
N LYS A 271 -16.64 21.49 -11.49
CA LYS A 271 -16.08 20.72 -12.62
C LYS A 271 -15.08 21.50 -13.47
N THR A 272 -15.16 22.84 -13.49
CA THR A 272 -14.26 23.66 -14.33
C THR A 272 -12.80 23.64 -13.85
N HIS A 273 -12.49 23.08 -12.68
CA HIS A 273 -11.09 22.87 -12.28
C HIS A 273 -10.33 22.00 -13.27
N VAL A 274 -10.99 21.08 -13.98
CA VAL A 274 -10.34 20.27 -15.02
C VAL A 274 -9.85 21.17 -16.15
N ASP A 275 -10.73 22.04 -16.66
CA ASP A 275 -10.39 23.01 -17.71
C ASP A 275 -9.29 23.97 -17.26
N TYR A 276 -9.36 24.47 -16.02
CA TYR A 276 -8.32 25.31 -15.45
C TYR A 276 -6.99 24.57 -15.33
N SER A 277 -7.00 23.31 -14.91
CA SER A 277 -5.78 22.48 -14.81
C SER A 277 -5.15 22.30 -16.19
N LEU A 278 -5.95 21.99 -17.21
CA LEU A 278 -5.46 21.87 -18.58
C LEU A 278 -4.92 23.18 -19.13
N ALA A 279 -5.57 24.32 -18.87
CA ALA A 279 -5.09 25.63 -19.28
C ALA A 279 -3.72 25.95 -18.66
N ILE A 280 -3.59 25.76 -17.33
CA ILE A 280 -2.34 25.97 -16.59
C ILE A 280 -1.20 25.09 -17.14
N LEU A 281 -1.48 23.80 -17.38
CA LEU A 281 -0.46 22.83 -17.74
C LEU A 281 -0.08 22.84 -19.22
N ARG A 282 -0.96 23.29 -20.12
CA ARG A 282 -0.68 23.37 -21.56
C ARG A 282 0.38 24.41 -21.90
N ASP A 283 0.50 25.45 -21.08
CA ASP A 283 1.50 26.50 -21.26
C ASP A 283 2.91 26.06 -20.80
N SER A 284 3.02 24.92 -20.11
CA SER A 284 4.28 24.32 -19.69
C SER A 284 4.80 23.33 -20.75
N PRO A 285 5.87 23.66 -21.51
CA PRO A 285 6.38 22.81 -22.60
C PRO A 285 6.97 21.47 -22.12
N GLN A 286 7.17 21.32 -20.81
CA GLN A 286 7.78 20.15 -20.18
C GLN A 286 6.76 19.05 -19.81
N ILE A 287 5.45 19.30 -19.95
CA ILE A 287 4.41 18.32 -19.59
C ILE A 287 4.25 17.25 -20.68
N PRO A 288 4.40 15.95 -20.35
CA PRO A 288 4.07 14.88 -21.27
C PRO A 288 2.58 14.88 -21.62
N LYS A 289 2.24 14.69 -22.90
CA LYS A 289 0.84 14.58 -23.36
C LYS A 289 -0.01 13.57 -22.56
N PRO A 290 0.50 12.38 -22.19
CA PRO A 290 -0.28 11.44 -21.37
C PRO A 290 -0.66 12.00 -20.00
N VAL A 291 0.11 12.93 -19.42
CA VAL A 291 -0.26 13.58 -18.15
C VAL A 291 -1.44 14.51 -18.35
N LEU A 292 -1.49 15.26 -19.46
CA LEU A 292 -2.66 16.09 -19.79
C LEU A 292 -3.90 15.24 -20.00
N GLU A 293 -3.76 14.05 -20.61
CA GLU A 293 -4.87 13.10 -20.78
C GLU A 293 -5.41 12.59 -19.44
N VAL A 294 -4.54 12.28 -18.49
CA VAL A 294 -4.95 11.89 -17.13
C VAL A 294 -5.63 13.05 -16.41
N VAL A 295 -5.05 14.25 -16.47
CA VAL A 295 -5.64 15.47 -15.89
C VAL A 295 -7.03 15.73 -16.48
N GLU A 296 -7.20 15.57 -17.78
CA GLU A 296 -8.49 15.75 -18.45
C GLU A 296 -9.54 14.73 -18.00
N ARG A 297 -9.13 13.47 -17.79
CA ARG A 297 -10.06 12.33 -17.70
C ARG A 297 -10.16 11.68 -16.32
N HIS A 298 -9.44 12.14 -15.30
CA HIS A 298 -9.48 11.53 -13.96
C HIS A 298 -10.88 11.57 -13.30
N HIS A 299 -11.77 12.45 -13.77
CA HIS A 299 -13.17 12.51 -13.35
C HIS A 299 -14.15 11.74 -14.24
N GLU A 300 -13.68 11.08 -15.29
CA GLU A 300 -14.47 10.12 -16.07
C GLU A 300 -14.77 8.87 -15.24
N ARG A 301 -15.87 8.19 -15.54
CA ARG A 301 -16.36 7.05 -14.74
C ARG A 301 -16.66 5.88 -15.65
N PHE A 302 -16.44 4.66 -15.15
CA PHE A 302 -16.49 3.45 -15.95
C PHE A 302 -17.84 3.28 -16.70
N ASP A 303 -18.95 3.65 -16.06
CA ASP A 303 -20.32 3.67 -16.61
C ASP A 303 -20.65 4.86 -17.53
N GLY A 304 -19.73 5.81 -17.73
CA GLY A 304 -19.95 7.03 -18.51
C GLY A 304 -20.61 8.17 -17.71
N SER A 305 -20.85 8.02 -16.41
CA SER A 305 -21.47 9.07 -15.58
C SER A 305 -20.52 10.23 -15.24
N GLY A 306 -19.28 10.18 -15.73
CA GLY A 306 -18.22 11.11 -15.39
C GLY A 306 -18.25 12.41 -16.19
N TYR A 307 -17.17 13.19 -16.07
CA TYR A 307 -16.98 14.45 -16.77
C TYR A 307 -15.49 14.64 -17.11
N PRO A 308 -15.12 15.50 -18.08
CA PRO A 308 -15.99 16.43 -18.83
C PRO A 308 -16.71 15.84 -20.04
N HIS A 309 -16.27 14.71 -20.58
CA HIS A 309 -16.71 14.16 -21.87
C HIS A 309 -17.72 13.01 -21.74
N GLY A 310 -17.87 12.41 -20.56
CA GLY A 310 -18.76 11.27 -20.34
C GLY A 310 -18.21 9.99 -21.00
N LEU A 311 -16.90 9.80 -20.93
CA LEU A 311 -16.22 8.61 -21.47
C LEU A 311 -16.55 7.41 -20.60
N ALA A 312 -16.71 6.24 -21.24
CA ALA A 312 -17.04 4.99 -20.58
C ALA A 312 -16.05 3.89 -20.96
N GLY A 313 -15.82 2.97 -20.02
CA GLY A 313 -14.92 1.81 -20.18
C GLY A 313 -13.53 2.19 -20.68
N ASP A 314 -13.02 1.42 -21.64
CA ASP A 314 -11.64 1.55 -22.15
C ASP A 314 -11.35 2.91 -22.83
N LYS A 315 -12.37 3.73 -23.13
CA LYS A 315 -12.16 5.07 -23.71
C LYS A 315 -11.53 6.05 -22.72
N ILE A 316 -11.63 5.77 -21.42
CA ILE A 316 -11.07 6.62 -20.35
C ILE A 316 -9.54 6.55 -20.37
N GLY A 317 -8.99 5.36 -20.62
CA GLY A 317 -7.56 5.07 -20.56
C GLY A 317 -7.10 4.63 -19.17
N MET A 318 -6.21 3.63 -19.13
CA MET A 318 -5.80 2.96 -17.89
C MET A 318 -5.22 3.92 -16.83
N LEU A 319 -4.36 4.87 -17.23
CA LEU A 319 -3.75 5.81 -16.29
C LEU A 319 -4.80 6.76 -15.68
N SER A 320 -5.80 7.14 -16.46
CA SER A 320 -6.92 8.00 -16.03
C SER A 320 -7.88 7.26 -15.11
N GLU A 321 -8.16 5.97 -15.38
CA GLU A 321 -8.93 5.12 -14.46
C GLU A 321 -8.22 4.94 -13.11
N ILE A 322 -6.89 4.73 -13.13
CA ILE A 322 -6.08 4.70 -11.91
C ILE A 322 -6.20 6.03 -11.15
N ALA A 323 -6.06 7.16 -11.85
CA ALA A 323 -6.14 8.47 -11.22
C ALA A 323 -7.51 8.73 -10.57
N GLY A 324 -8.61 8.42 -11.28
CA GLY A 324 -9.96 8.58 -10.76
C GLY A 324 -10.29 7.66 -9.58
N LEU A 325 -9.74 6.45 -9.58
CA LEU A 325 -9.86 5.50 -8.48
C LEU A 325 -9.14 6.02 -7.22
N VAL A 326 -7.88 6.45 -7.38
CA VAL A 326 -7.06 7.00 -6.29
C VAL A 326 -7.62 8.32 -5.76
N ASP A 327 -8.14 9.20 -6.63
CA ASP A 327 -8.84 10.42 -6.22
C ASP A 327 -10.07 10.11 -5.36
N SER A 328 -10.89 9.16 -5.79
CA SER A 328 -12.07 8.72 -5.03
C SER A 328 -11.69 8.19 -3.65
N TYR A 329 -10.67 7.33 -3.58
CA TYR A 329 -10.14 6.82 -2.31
C TYR A 329 -9.60 7.96 -1.43
N SER A 330 -8.79 8.86 -2.00
CA SER A 330 -8.18 9.98 -1.28
C SER A 330 -9.23 10.94 -0.72
N ALA A 331 -10.32 11.19 -1.46
CA ALA A 331 -11.46 11.98 -0.98
C ALA A 331 -12.17 11.29 0.20
N MET A 332 -12.37 9.97 0.13
CA MET A 332 -12.97 9.20 1.22
C MET A 332 -12.11 9.20 2.50
N THR A 333 -10.78 9.22 2.35
CA THR A 333 -9.85 9.23 3.49
C THR A 333 -9.56 10.63 4.04
N ASN A 334 -9.60 11.68 3.22
CA ASN A 334 -9.29 13.06 3.63
C ASN A 334 -10.48 13.84 4.22
N LEU A 335 -11.73 13.48 3.90
CA LEU A 335 -12.93 14.24 4.33
C LEU A 335 -13.25 14.15 5.83
N ARG A 336 -12.38 13.55 6.65
CA ARG A 336 -12.66 13.27 8.07
C ARG A 336 -11.42 13.50 8.93
N GLU A 337 -10.92 14.74 8.95
CA GLU A 337 -9.80 15.20 9.80
C GLU A 337 -9.97 14.92 11.31
N TYR A 338 -11.09 14.36 11.78
CA TYR A 338 -11.34 14.04 13.20
C TYR A 338 -12.07 12.71 13.46
N ARG A 339 -11.95 11.69 12.59
CA ARG A 339 -12.40 10.33 12.96
C ARG A 339 -11.61 9.21 12.29
N SER A 340 -10.75 8.61 13.10
CA SER A 340 -10.42 7.18 13.23
C SER A 340 -10.31 6.26 11.98
N VAL A 341 -9.22 5.46 11.82
CA VAL A 341 -8.87 4.19 11.09
C VAL A 341 -10.05 3.31 10.63
N PHE A 342 -11.23 3.48 11.22
CA PHE A 342 -12.48 3.24 10.49
C PHE A 342 -12.57 3.98 9.14
N SER A 343 -11.71 4.96 8.81
CA SER A 343 -11.71 5.69 7.53
C SER A 343 -11.08 4.92 6.36
N THR A 344 -9.97 4.19 6.54
CA THR A 344 -9.34 3.44 5.42
C THR A 344 -10.11 2.17 5.09
N HIS A 345 -10.49 1.38 6.10
CA HIS A 345 -11.28 0.18 5.86
C HIS A 345 -12.65 0.53 5.26
N GLN A 346 -13.36 1.52 5.82
CA GLN A 346 -14.63 1.98 5.25
C GLN A 346 -14.45 2.57 3.85
N ALA A 347 -13.37 3.31 3.57
CA ALA A 347 -13.09 3.81 2.23
C ALA A 347 -12.90 2.66 1.23
N LEU A 348 -12.21 1.58 1.62
CA LEU A 348 -12.08 0.39 0.78
C LEU A 348 -13.43 -0.33 0.60
N GLU A 349 -14.23 -0.50 1.65
CA GLU A 349 -15.59 -1.03 1.54
C GLU A 349 -16.49 -0.19 0.63
N ASP A 350 -16.41 1.15 0.75
CA ASP A 350 -17.17 2.07 -0.08
C ASP A 350 -16.69 2.02 -1.54
N LEU A 351 -15.38 1.88 -1.76
CA LEU A 351 -14.81 1.69 -3.10
C LEU A 351 -15.28 0.37 -3.74
N ILE A 352 -15.40 -0.71 -2.96
CA ILE A 352 -15.94 -2.00 -3.40
C ILE A 352 -17.40 -1.88 -3.88
N LYS A 353 -18.19 -1.00 -3.25
CA LYS A 353 -19.58 -0.72 -3.68
C LYS A 353 -19.64 0.05 -5.01
N LEU A 354 -18.54 0.68 -5.42
CA LEU A 354 -18.43 1.46 -6.66
C LEU A 354 -17.94 0.65 -7.88
N ARG A 355 -17.78 -0.67 -7.72
CA ARG A 355 -17.39 -1.59 -8.79
C ARG A 355 -18.42 -1.63 -9.92
N ASP A 356 -17.91 -1.70 -11.15
CA ASP A 356 -18.65 -1.73 -12.42
C ASP A 356 -19.70 -0.61 -12.60
N THR A 357 -19.60 0.42 -11.78
CA THR A 357 -20.38 1.66 -11.88
C THR A 357 -19.39 2.81 -12.08
N ARG A 358 -18.83 3.33 -10.99
CA ARG A 358 -17.85 4.42 -11.07
C ARG A 358 -16.48 3.94 -11.52
N HIS A 359 -16.09 2.74 -11.11
CA HIS A 359 -14.75 2.19 -11.34
C HIS A 359 -14.80 0.75 -11.83
N ARG A 360 -13.88 0.38 -12.72
CA ARG A 360 -13.73 -1.00 -13.21
C ARG A 360 -13.49 -1.96 -12.04
N ALA A 361 -14.27 -3.04 -11.94
CA ALA A 361 -14.16 -3.97 -10.81
C ALA A 361 -12.74 -4.51 -10.60
N THR A 362 -12.07 -4.91 -11.70
CA THR A 362 -10.71 -5.45 -11.62
C THR A 362 -9.70 -4.44 -11.07
N LEU A 363 -9.82 -3.15 -11.37
CA LEU A 363 -8.95 -2.13 -10.81
C LEU A 363 -9.25 -1.87 -9.34
N VAL A 364 -10.52 -1.86 -8.93
CA VAL A 364 -10.91 -1.76 -7.53
C VAL A 364 -10.32 -2.92 -6.73
N ASP A 365 -10.51 -4.15 -7.20
CA ASP A 365 -10.03 -5.36 -6.51
C ASP A 365 -8.50 -5.34 -6.40
N GLN A 366 -7.79 -4.98 -7.48
CA GLN A 366 -6.33 -4.83 -7.44
C GLN A 366 -5.88 -3.70 -6.52
N PHE A 367 -6.63 -2.60 -6.41
CA PHE A 367 -6.30 -1.49 -5.53
C PHE A 367 -6.53 -1.84 -4.06
N VAL A 368 -7.66 -2.46 -3.73
CA VAL A 368 -7.95 -2.99 -2.39
C VAL A 368 -6.87 -3.98 -1.98
N GLN A 369 -6.49 -4.88 -2.90
CA GLN A 369 -5.34 -5.73 -2.69
C GLN A 369 -4.11 -4.87 -2.41
N CYS A 370 -3.72 -3.97 -3.32
CA CYS A 370 -2.53 -3.11 -3.20
C CYS A 370 -2.40 -2.42 -1.84
N ILE A 371 -3.46 -1.79 -1.33
CA ILE A 371 -3.47 -1.11 -0.03
C ILE A 371 -3.39 -2.10 1.15
N GLY A 372 -3.94 -3.30 0.97
CA GLY A 372 -3.97 -4.35 1.97
C GLY A 372 -5.03 -4.14 3.05
N ILE A 373 -5.45 -5.24 3.70
CA ILE A 373 -6.47 -5.23 4.76
C ILE A 373 -5.96 -4.46 5.99
N TYR A 374 -4.67 -4.58 6.29
CA TYR A 374 -4.01 -3.83 7.36
C TYR A 374 -2.93 -2.94 6.76
N PRO A 375 -3.27 -1.72 6.30
CA PRO A 375 -2.29 -0.79 5.76
C PRO A 375 -1.24 -0.44 6.83
N VAL A 376 -0.01 -0.20 6.37
CA VAL A 376 1.10 0.26 7.21
C VAL A 376 0.66 1.41 8.10
N GLY A 377 0.75 1.28 9.42
CA GLY A 377 0.32 2.25 10.43
C GLY A 377 -1.07 2.01 11.02
N SER A 378 -1.78 0.95 10.61
CA SER A 378 -3.02 0.52 11.27
C SER A 378 -2.75 -0.09 12.65
N LEU A 379 -3.59 0.23 13.64
CA LEU A 379 -3.63 -0.50 14.90
C LEU A 379 -4.39 -1.80 14.74
N VAL A 380 -3.87 -2.85 15.35
CA VAL A 380 -4.44 -4.20 15.33
C VAL A 380 -4.36 -4.80 16.73
N GLU A 381 -5.37 -5.59 17.08
CA GLU A 381 -5.36 -6.42 18.29
C GLU A 381 -4.92 -7.83 17.92
N LEU A 382 -3.94 -8.35 18.65
CA LEU A 382 -3.44 -9.72 18.50
C LEU A 382 -4.27 -10.69 19.35
N ASN A 383 -4.19 -11.99 19.05
CA ASN A 383 -4.87 -13.06 19.79
C ASN A 383 -4.44 -13.17 21.26
N THR A 384 -3.31 -12.57 21.64
CA THR A 384 -2.87 -12.42 23.03
C THR A 384 -3.57 -11.30 23.78
N GLY A 385 -4.36 -10.45 23.10
CA GLY A 385 -4.88 -9.20 23.64
C GLY A 385 -3.90 -8.03 23.56
N GLU A 386 -2.69 -8.24 23.04
CA GLU A 386 -1.72 -7.17 22.78
C GLU A 386 -2.21 -6.23 21.66
N VAL A 387 -1.77 -4.97 21.73
CA VAL A 387 -2.07 -3.98 20.69
C VAL A 387 -0.80 -3.69 19.93
N ALA A 388 -0.84 -3.90 18.62
CA ALA A 388 0.28 -3.68 17.73
C ALA A 388 -0.08 -2.70 16.62
N VAL A 389 0.95 -2.11 16.02
CA VAL A 389 0.82 -1.27 14.84
C VAL A 389 1.51 -1.94 13.66
N VAL A 390 0.87 -1.94 12.49
CA VAL A 390 1.46 -2.50 11.28
C VAL A 390 2.61 -1.62 10.81
N ILE A 391 3.76 -2.23 10.52
CA ILE A 391 4.96 -1.50 10.08
C ILE A 391 5.47 -1.87 8.68
N GLY A 392 4.97 -2.97 8.13
CA GLY A 392 5.30 -3.41 6.77
C GLY A 392 4.32 -4.47 6.31
N GLN A 393 4.15 -4.58 4.99
CA GLN A 393 3.21 -5.53 4.40
C GLN A 393 3.92 -6.61 3.59
N HIS A 394 3.35 -7.82 3.61
CA HIS A 394 3.78 -8.87 2.69
C HIS A 394 2.86 -8.93 1.48
N ARG A 395 3.45 -8.83 0.29
CA ARG A 395 2.71 -8.79 -1.00
C ARG A 395 1.88 -10.05 -1.26
N VAL A 396 2.37 -11.21 -0.81
CA VAL A 396 1.74 -12.51 -1.06
C VAL A 396 0.84 -12.93 0.11
N ARG A 397 1.27 -12.67 1.36
CA ARG A 397 0.54 -13.04 2.59
C ARG A 397 0.11 -11.79 3.36
N ARG A 398 -0.85 -11.04 2.80
CA ARG A 398 -1.31 -9.73 3.31
C ARG A 398 -1.94 -9.78 4.72
N LEU A 399 -2.39 -10.96 5.16
CA LEU A 399 -2.91 -11.19 6.52
C LEU A 399 -1.81 -11.39 7.57
N LYS A 400 -0.55 -11.54 7.13
CA LYS A 400 0.59 -11.77 8.01
C LYS A 400 1.59 -10.61 7.93
N PRO A 401 1.20 -9.34 8.20
CA PRO A 401 2.11 -8.20 8.11
C PRO A 401 3.24 -8.23 9.15
N ARG A 402 4.24 -7.36 8.96
CA ARG A 402 5.17 -6.99 10.04
C ARG A 402 4.47 -6.01 10.96
N VAL A 403 4.51 -6.25 12.27
CA VAL A 403 3.87 -5.43 13.30
C VAL A 403 4.85 -5.08 14.41
N MET A 404 4.59 -3.99 15.12
CA MET A 404 5.31 -3.57 16.31
C MET A 404 4.35 -3.51 17.49
N VAL A 405 4.65 -4.24 18.56
CA VAL A 405 3.71 -4.40 19.69
C VAL A 405 3.83 -3.23 20.66
N LEU A 406 2.84 -2.35 20.64
CA LEU A 406 2.81 -1.13 21.45
C LEU A 406 2.33 -1.41 22.87
N LEU A 407 1.26 -2.19 23.06
CA LEU A 407 0.74 -2.53 24.39
C LEU A 407 0.80 -4.01 24.68
N ALA A 408 1.11 -4.32 25.94
CA ALA A 408 0.92 -5.64 26.53
C ALA A 408 -0.58 -6.00 26.64
N PRO A 409 -0.95 -7.26 26.94
CA PRO A 409 -2.35 -7.69 27.06
C PRO A 409 -3.17 -6.87 28.06
N ASP A 410 -2.53 -6.40 29.14
CA ASP A 410 -3.14 -5.55 30.18
C ASP A 410 -3.27 -4.07 29.77
N LYS A 411 -2.95 -3.76 28.52
CA LYS A 411 -2.94 -2.42 27.92
C LYS A 411 -1.90 -1.48 28.52
N THR A 412 -0.90 -2.01 29.24
CA THR A 412 0.27 -1.23 29.64
C THR A 412 1.21 -1.02 28.45
N GLN A 413 1.86 0.14 28.43
CA GLN A 413 2.74 0.55 27.34
C GLN A 413 4.06 -0.23 27.38
N ASN A 414 4.39 -0.88 26.26
CA ASN A 414 5.68 -1.50 26.06
C ASN A 414 6.73 -0.41 25.87
N ARG A 415 7.63 -0.30 26.85
CA ARG A 415 8.76 0.65 26.81
C ARG A 415 9.76 0.33 25.70
N TYR A 416 9.84 -0.94 25.31
CA TYR A 416 10.66 -1.46 24.22
C TYR A 416 9.80 -2.34 23.32
N PRO A 417 9.07 -1.76 22.35
CA PRO A 417 8.11 -2.46 21.53
C PRO A 417 8.78 -3.57 20.70
N PRO A 418 8.43 -4.86 20.87
CA PRO A 418 8.99 -5.92 20.04
C PRO A 418 8.43 -5.82 18.61
N LEU A 419 9.30 -6.11 17.63
CA LEU A 419 8.93 -6.25 16.23
C LEU A 419 8.60 -7.72 15.94
N LEU A 420 7.40 -7.98 15.45
CA LEU A 420 6.96 -9.29 15.04
C LEU A 420 6.75 -9.31 13.53
N ASP A 421 7.34 -10.29 12.86
CA ASP A 421 7.01 -10.58 11.47
C ASP A 421 6.06 -11.77 11.44
N LEU A 422 4.76 -11.51 11.26
CA LEU A 422 3.72 -12.54 11.30
C LEU A 422 3.88 -13.54 10.16
N LEU A 423 4.68 -13.26 9.13
CA LEU A 423 4.96 -14.20 8.04
C LEU A 423 5.58 -15.50 8.54
N TYR A 424 6.40 -15.44 9.59
CA TYR A 424 7.16 -16.56 10.13
C TYR A 424 6.46 -17.28 11.28
N ASP A 425 5.17 -17.01 11.49
CA ASP A 425 4.34 -17.63 12.52
C ASP A 425 5.00 -17.61 13.92
N PRO A 426 5.38 -16.41 14.42
CA PRO A 426 6.01 -16.30 15.73
C PRO A 426 5.05 -16.81 16.81
N LEU A 427 5.59 -17.50 17.81
CA LEU A 427 4.81 -18.08 18.89
C LEU A 427 4.61 -17.07 20.03
N THR A 428 3.39 -17.07 20.59
CA THR A 428 3.04 -16.37 21.82
C THR A 428 3.72 -17.03 23.03
N PRO A 429 3.77 -16.36 24.20
CA PRO A 429 4.24 -16.99 25.43
C PRO A 429 3.46 -18.26 25.81
N ALA A 430 2.22 -18.40 25.35
CA ALA A 430 1.38 -19.59 25.54
C ALA A 430 1.65 -20.72 24.53
N GLY A 431 2.52 -20.49 23.54
CA GLY A 431 2.86 -21.48 22.50
C GLY A 431 1.93 -21.49 21.29
N GLU A 432 0.98 -20.56 21.22
CA GLU A 432 0.08 -20.38 20.06
C GLU A 432 0.75 -19.50 19.00
N VAL A 433 0.30 -19.56 17.74
CA VAL A 433 0.80 -18.64 16.71
C VAL A 433 0.17 -17.25 16.90
N TYR A 434 0.96 -16.20 16.78
CA TYR A 434 0.45 -14.83 16.76
C TYR A 434 -0.45 -14.59 15.54
N ALA A 435 -1.66 -14.08 15.78
CA ALA A 435 -2.62 -13.74 14.73
C ALA A 435 -3.31 -12.40 15.03
N ILE A 436 -3.70 -11.67 13.98
CA ILE A 436 -4.52 -10.47 14.10
C ILE A 436 -5.98 -10.89 14.28
N VAL A 437 -6.58 -10.50 15.41
CA VAL A 437 -8.00 -10.75 15.70
C VAL A 437 -8.87 -9.70 15.02
N ARG A 438 -8.47 -8.43 15.09
CA ARG A 438 -9.21 -7.31 14.50
C ARG A 438 -8.34 -6.07 14.32
N ALA A 439 -8.75 -5.21 13.38
CA ALA A 439 -8.24 -3.84 13.32
C ALA A 439 -8.89 -2.99 14.42
N LEU A 440 -8.16 -1.98 14.90
CA LEU A 440 -8.58 -1.04 15.93
C LEU A 440 -8.62 0.40 15.38
N PRO A 441 -9.47 1.30 15.92
CA PRO A 441 -9.39 2.73 15.63
C PRO A 441 -8.06 3.35 16.07
N PRO A 442 -7.58 4.46 15.48
CA PRO A 442 -6.40 5.22 15.88
C PRO A 442 -6.81 6.20 16.97
N ASP A 443 -6.33 5.98 18.17
CA ASP A 443 -6.86 6.40 19.48
C ASP A 443 -7.38 5.23 20.31
N ALA A 444 -7.44 4.00 19.78
CA ALA A 444 -7.75 2.85 20.60
C ALA A 444 -6.79 2.80 21.78
N HIS A 445 -7.36 2.70 22.98
CA HIS A 445 -6.59 2.72 24.24
C HIS A 445 -5.78 4.01 24.46
N GLY A 446 -6.20 5.13 23.87
CA GLY A 446 -5.49 6.41 23.98
C GLY A 446 -4.18 6.44 23.18
N ILE A 447 -3.97 5.49 22.26
CA ILE A 447 -2.80 5.45 21.40
C ILE A 447 -3.13 6.16 20.11
N ASP A 448 -2.56 7.34 19.90
CA ASP A 448 -2.31 7.79 18.55
C ASP A 448 -1.08 7.03 18.02
N PRO A 449 -1.22 6.18 16.98
CA PRO A 449 -0.10 5.51 16.36
C PRO A 449 0.98 6.50 16.01
N GLN A 450 0.59 7.70 15.54
CA GLN A 450 1.53 8.77 15.25
C GLN A 450 2.32 9.09 16.51
N GLU A 451 1.68 9.46 17.63
CA GLU A 451 2.36 9.79 18.91
C GLU A 451 3.27 8.69 19.45
N TYR A 452 2.94 7.42 19.22
CA TYR A 452 3.74 6.30 19.73
C TYR A 452 5.09 6.13 19.01
N TYR A 453 5.20 6.56 17.75
CA TYR A 453 6.50 6.66 17.06
C TYR A 453 7.37 7.82 17.58
N LEU A 454 6.84 8.66 18.48
CA LEU A 454 7.32 10.02 18.73
C LEU A 454 7.61 10.35 20.19
N GLY A 455 7.05 9.57 21.13
CA GLY A 455 7.18 9.70 22.59
C GLY A 455 8.49 9.18 23.16
#